data_AF-A0A6I8LPX4-F1
#
_entry.id   AF-A0A6I8LPX4-F1
#
_cell.length_a   1.000
_cell.length_b   1.000
_cell.length_c   1.000
_cell.angle_alpha   90.00
_cell.angle_beta   90.00
_cell.angle_gamma   90.00
#
_symmetry.space_group_name_H-M   'P 1'
#
loop_
_entity.id
_entity.type
_entity.pdbx_description
1 polymer ?
#
loop_
_entity_poly.entity_id
_entity_poly.type
_entity_poly.pdbx_seq_one_letter_code
_entity_poly.pdbx_strand_id
1 'polypeptide(L)'
;MVDFRQLTELDVAGLETFAEQWALVHQKLHRMRDAYESAVVTPLEDGEWAGKGGEAATKYCARIRWDFDAVDAEVKALRKYIDVEADGSAGTAGVKGLEGHQRAVLDLQRQAREQGMTVTPAGQVTWDDTPGVSPGYFDALGEQADIADGLEKQIQAHLRQATEIDEELARNLKVVFGTQDNFETEDRRYGVLPPTEHDRRVWNQLHNVVLLGLVKQGNDHAAWLLQHYLDGDGKTVEAPVQDMLDDMPSFREQVAKSVAEVGKGPDGPFTTGWTTTAPDLRRDGKGGQDWYYSFNHFQYRLVGEKHGDQVDYHVEIRKRYDWGIPSEHRRDLEKDSPVLDVDFEQADIAHLNTTGKARDFDVIGSSGPKTATV
;
A
#
# COMPACT_ATOMS: atom_id res chain seq x y z
N MET A 1 -16.83 -13.55 4.14
CA MET A 1 -17.60 -12.89 5.21
C MET A 1 -17.52 -13.73 6.47
N VAL A 2 -16.94 -13.14 7.51
CA VAL A 2 -16.78 -13.72 8.84
C VAL A 2 -18.14 -13.76 9.55
N ASP A 3 -18.51 -14.91 10.09
CA ASP A 3 -19.74 -15.08 10.87
C ASP A 3 -19.50 -14.95 12.40
N PHE A 4 -20.59 -14.89 13.16
CA PHE A 4 -20.54 -14.71 14.62
C PHE A 4 -19.76 -15.83 15.31
N ARG A 5 -19.93 -17.07 14.84
CA ARG A 5 -19.23 -18.21 15.42
C ARG A 5 -17.73 -18.12 15.14
N GLN A 6 -17.35 -17.82 13.90
CA GLN A 6 -15.95 -17.68 13.49
C GLN A 6 -15.23 -16.60 14.30
N LEU A 7 -15.85 -15.44 14.50
CA LEU A 7 -15.26 -14.36 15.28
C LEU A 7 -15.16 -14.69 16.77
N THR A 8 -16.16 -15.37 17.35
CA THR A 8 -16.15 -15.73 18.79
C THR A 8 -15.26 -16.92 19.12
N GLU A 9 -15.04 -17.83 18.17
CA GLU A 9 -14.12 -18.96 18.31
C GLU A 9 -12.68 -18.64 17.86
N LEU A 10 -12.43 -17.43 17.34
CA LEU A 10 -11.10 -17.00 16.89
C LEU A 10 -10.08 -17.05 18.04
N ASP A 11 -9.00 -17.78 17.83
CA ASP A 11 -7.85 -17.83 18.75
C ASP A 11 -6.92 -16.64 18.50
N VAL A 12 -7.28 -15.48 19.06
CA VAL A 12 -6.45 -14.25 18.99
C VAL A 12 -5.08 -14.49 19.63
N ALA A 13 -5.02 -15.21 20.75
CA ALA A 13 -3.76 -15.55 21.41
C ALA A 13 -2.85 -16.42 20.52
N GLY A 14 -3.44 -17.23 19.64
CA GLY A 14 -2.72 -17.95 18.59
C GLY A 14 -2.05 -17.03 17.57
N LEU A 15 -2.68 -15.92 17.19
CA LEU A 15 -2.09 -14.90 16.31
C LEU A 15 -0.94 -14.13 16.99
N GLU A 16 -1.10 -13.80 18.28
CA GLU A 16 -0.02 -13.21 19.08
C GLU A 16 1.16 -14.18 19.22
N THR A 17 0.88 -15.45 19.52
CA THR A 17 1.91 -16.51 19.59
C THR A 17 2.63 -16.66 18.25
N PHE A 18 1.91 -16.57 17.13
CA PHE A 18 2.52 -16.56 15.80
C PHE A 18 3.46 -15.36 15.63
N ALA A 19 3.03 -14.15 15.98
CA ALA A 19 3.87 -12.95 15.93
C ALA A 19 5.14 -13.07 16.80
N GLU A 20 5.02 -13.65 18.00
CA GLU A 20 6.16 -13.95 18.88
C GLU A 20 7.12 -14.98 18.27
N GLN A 21 6.61 -16.04 17.63
CA GLN A 21 7.44 -17.04 16.96
C GLN A 21 8.24 -16.42 15.80
N TRP A 22 7.65 -15.49 15.05
CA TRP A 22 8.36 -14.73 14.03
C TRP A 22 9.44 -13.80 14.61
N ALA A 23 9.27 -13.29 15.83
CA ALA A 23 10.35 -12.58 16.52
C ALA A 23 11.58 -13.48 16.76
N LEU A 24 11.38 -14.77 17.01
CA LEU A 24 12.48 -15.73 17.12
C LEU A 24 13.14 -16.02 15.76
N VAL A 25 12.37 -16.05 14.67
CA VAL A 25 12.90 -16.17 13.30
C VAL A 25 13.76 -14.95 12.96
N HIS A 26 13.27 -13.74 13.24
CA HIS A 26 14.02 -12.49 13.11
C HIS A 26 15.36 -12.55 13.84
N GLN A 27 15.38 -12.97 15.11
CA GLN A 27 16.62 -13.11 15.87
C GLN A 27 17.60 -14.13 15.26
N LYS A 28 17.09 -15.23 14.69
CA LYS A 28 17.93 -16.23 14.01
C LYS A 28 18.52 -15.68 12.71
N LEU A 29 17.71 -14.98 11.91
CA LEU A 29 18.15 -14.34 10.67
C LEU A 29 19.26 -13.32 10.95
N HIS A 30 19.08 -12.47 11.96
CA HIS A 30 20.11 -11.51 12.37
C HIS A 30 21.43 -12.21 12.74
N ARG A 31 21.39 -13.28 13.53
CA ARG A 31 22.60 -14.05 13.88
C ARG A 31 23.25 -14.71 12.66
N MET A 32 22.44 -15.22 11.73
CA MET A 32 22.94 -15.80 10.48
C MET A 32 23.61 -14.75 9.59
N ARG A 33 23.00 -13.56 9.49
CA ARG A 33 23.57 -12.41 8.79
C ARG A 33 24.90 -12.01 9.40
N ASP A 34 24.97 -11.82 10.73
CA ASP A 34 26.22 -11.43 11.41
C ASP A 34 27.33 -12.46 11.19
N ALA A 35 26.99 -13.75 11.25
CA ALA A 35 27.92 -14.84 10.98
C ALA A 35 28.39 -14.86 9.52
N TYR A 36 27.47 -14.62 8.57
CA TYR A 36 27.78 -14.54 7.15
C TYR A 36 28.66 -13.32 6.83
N GLU A 37 28.35 -12.17 7.40
CA GLU A 37 29.14 -10.95 7.26
C GLU A 37 30.58 -11.19 7.70
N SER A 38 30.74 -11.69 8.93
CA SER A 38 32.06 -11.90 9.52
C SER A 38 32.86 -13.01 8.83
N ALA A 39 32.22 -14.07 8.34
CA ALA A 39 32.92 -15.25 7.80
C ALA A 39 33.13 -15.19 6.28
N VAL A 40 32.34 -14.39 5.57
CA VAL A 40 32.33 -14.37 4.10
C VAL A 40 32.53 -12.96 3.56
N VAL A 41 31.69 -12.00 3.94
CA VAL A 41 31.70 -10.67 3.33
C VAL A 41 32.96 -9.89 3.71
N THR A 42 33.26 -9.77 5.00
CA THR A 42 34.44 -9.03 5.48
C THR A 42 35.75 -9.57 4.90
N PRO A 43 36.04 -10.89 4.92
CA PRO A 43 37.23 -11.45 4.28
C PRO A 43 37.34 -11.14 2.77
N LEU A 44 36.21 -11.18 2.05
CA LEU A 44 36.17 -10.87 0.61
C LEU A 44 36.39 -9.38 0.33
N GLU A 45 35.85 -8.49 1.16
CA GLU A 45 36.04 -7.03 1.05
C GLU A 45 37.47 -6.62 1.45
N ASP A 46 38.08 -7.32 2.40
CA ASP A 46 39.48 -7.14 2.83
C ASP A 46 40.50 -7.68 1.81
N GLY A 47 40.01 -8.32 0.74
CA GLY A 47 40.84 -8.76 -0.39
C GLY A 47 41.53 -10.10 -0.17
N GLU A 48 41.04 -10.96 0.75
CA GLU A 48 41.56 -12.31 0.93
C GLU A 48 41.44 -13.16 -0.36
N TRP A 49 40.47 -12.84 -1.22
CA TRP A 49 40.37 -13.38 -2.58
C TRP A 49 40.46 -12.27 -3.63
N ALA A 50 41.63 -12.16 -4.25
CA ALA A 50 41.89 -11.16 -5.30
C ALA A 50 41.58 -11.65 -6.73
N GLY A 51 41.42 -10.69 -7.64
CA GLY A 51 41.20 -10.91 -9.07
C GLY A 51 39.72 -10.98 -9.45
N LYS A 52 39.44 -11.19 -10.75
CA LYS A 52 38.07 -11.14 -11.32
C LYS A 52 37.08 -12.08 -10.63
N GLY A 53 37.54 -13.26 -10.21
CA GLY A 53 36.72 -14.22 -9.47
C GLY A 53 36.35 -13.72 -8.08
N GLY A 54 37.33 -13.13 -7.37
CA GLY A 54 37.12 -12.47 -6.08
C GLY A 54 36.16 -11.29 -6.19
N GLU A 55 36.36 -10.39 -7.16
CA GLU A 55 35.45 -9.26 -7.40
C GLU A 55 34.00 -9.71 -7.69
N ALA A 56 33.82 -10.79 -8.46
CA ALA A 56 32.50 -11.36 -8.72
C ALA A 56 31.90 -11.99 -7.46
N ALA A 57 32.70 -12.71 -6.67
CA ALA A 57 32.29 -13.29 -5.40
C ALA A 57 31.91 -12.21 -4.38
N THR A 58 32.70 -11.14 -4.23
CA THR A 58 32.38 -10.00 -3.36
C THR A 58 31.05 -9.36 -3.75
N LYS A 59 30.82 -9.10 -5.05
CA LYS A 59 29.55 -8.54 -5.54
C LYS A 59 28.36 -9.44 -5.27
N TYR A 60 28.51 -10.75 -5.45
CA TYR A 60 27.46 -11.73 -5.20
C TYR A 60 27.19 -11.90 -3.70
N CYS A 61 28.23 -11.96 -2.88
CA CYS A 61 28.10 -12.12 -1.43
C CYS A 61 27.53 -10.87 -0.76
N ALA A 62 27.93 -9.68 -1.22
CA ALA A 62 27.33 -8.41 -0.77
C ALA A 62 25.83 -8.33 -1.10
N ARG A 63 25.36 -9.03 -2.13
CA ARG A 63 23.92 -9.14 -2.42
C ARG A 63 23.21 -10.05 -1.42
N ILE A 64 23.78 -11.21 -1.11
CA ILE A 64 23.19 -12.11 -0.10
C ILE A 64 23.00 -11.37 1.24
N ARG A 65 23.89 -10.44 1.60
CA ARG A 65 23.72 -9.54 2.75
C ARG A 65 22.43 -8.71 2.65
N TRP A 66 22.17 -8.11 1.50
CA TRP A 66 20.93 -7.35 1.28
C TRP A 66 19.70 -8.25 1.28
N ASP A 67 19.83 -9.49 0.83
CA ASP A 67 18.75 -10.46 0.92
C ASP A 67 18.43 -10.80 2.38
N PHE A 68 19.44 -10.96 3.23
CA PHE A 68 19.22 -11.07 4.67
C PHE A 68 18.52 -9.83 5.26
N ASP A 69 18.93 -8.62 4.87
CA ASP A 69 18.34 -7.38 5.37
C ASP A 69 16.89 -7.19 4.92
N ALA A 70 16.55 -7.59 3.69
CA ALA A 70 15.19 -7.56 3.19
C ALA A 70 14.30 -8.58 3.92
N VAL A 71 14.76 -9.83 4.08
CA VAL A 71 14.00 -10.83 4.87
C VAL A 71 13.84 -10.35 6.32
N ASP A 72 14.84 -9.68 6.89
CA ASP A 72 14.77 -9.09 8.23
C ASP A 72 13.69 -8.02 8.35
N ALA A 73 13.63 -7.09 7.39
CA ALA A 73 12.61 -6.04 7.31
C ALA A 73 11.20 -6.64 7.18
N GLU A 74 11.07 -7.70 6.40
CA GLU A 74 9.81 -8.38 6.10
C GLU A 74 9.27 -9.12 7.31
N VAL A 75 10.14 -9.84 8.03
CA VAL A 75 9.74 -10.48 9.27
C VAL A 75 9.30 -9.45 10.32
N LYS A 76 9.97 -8.29 10.40
CA LYS A 76 9.54 -7.21 11.31
C LYS A 76 8.19 -6.64 10.91
N ALA A 77 7.96 -6.44 9.62
CA ALA A 77 6.71 -5.93 9.11
C ALA A 77 5.56 -6.92 9.31
N LEU A 78 5.77 -8.21 9.04
CA LEU A 78 4.81 -9.29 9.30
C LEU A 78 4.40 -9.32 10.76
N ARG A 79 5.40 -9.29 11.64
CA ARG A 79 5.16 -9.25 13.08
C ARG A 79 4.32 -8.03 13.44
N LYS A 80 4.77 -6.82 13.07
CA LYS A 80 4.06 -5.57 13.41
C LYS A 80 2.64 -5.55 12.85
N TYR A 81 2.45 -6.06 11.64
CA TYR A 81 1.16 -6.11 10.97
C TYR A 81 0.19 -7.06 11.68
N ILE A 82 0.62 -8.30 11.96
CA ILE A 82 -0.22 -9.28 12.66
C ILE A 82 -0.53 -8.83 14.09
N ASP A 83 0.46 -8.24 14.78
CA ASP A 83 0.28 -7.66 16.11
C ASP A 83 -0.86 -6.61 16.07
N VAL A 84 -0.74 -5.62 15.17
CA VAL A 84 -1.74 -4.55 15.01
C VAL A 84 -3.12 -5.05 14.58
N GLU A 85 -3.23 -6.00 13.66
CA GLU A 85 -4.53 -6.50 13.20
C GLU A 85 -5.20 -7.44 14.23
N ALA A 86 -4.40 -8.19 15.00
CA ALA A 86 -4.90 -9.04 16.08
C ALA A 86 -5.35 -8.21 17.30
N ASP A 87 -4.47 -7.32 17.79
CA ASP A 87 -4.64 -6.58 19.04
C ASP A 87 -5.25 -5.17 18.87
N GLY A 88 -5.19 -4.60 17.67
CA GLY A 88 -5.70 -3.26 17.37
C GLY A 88 -4.87 -2.08 17.90
N SER A 89 -3.59 -2.24 18.24
CA SER A 89 -2.82 -1.18 18.90
C SER A 89 -1.44 -0.86 18.27
N ALA A 90 -1.37 0.33 17.66
CA ALA A 90 -0.33 1.30 17.99
C ALA A 90 -0.94 2.31 18.99
N GLY A 91 -1.12 1.89 20.25
CA GLY A 91 -1.58 2.74 21.35
C GLY A 91 -3.08 3.08 21.35
N THR A 92 -3.89 2.20 21.95
CA THR A 92 -4.97 2.42 22.94
C THR A 92 -5.80 1.15 23.04
N ALA A 93 -5.38 0.24 23.91
CA ALA A 93 -6.16 -0.85 24.51
C ALA A 93 -7.23 -1.56 23.63
N GLY A 94 -6.82 -2.30 22.60
CA GLY A 94 -7.56 -3.53 22.27
C GLY A 94 -8.92 -3.42 21.56
N VAL A 95 -9.37 -2.24 21.10
CA VAL A 95 -10.77 -2.05 20.65
C VAL A 95 -10.95 -2.02 19.13
N LYS A 96 -9.87 -2.03 18.34
CA LYS A 96 -9.93 -1.85 16.87
C LYS A 96 -9.53 -3.08 16.05
N GLY A 97 -8.80 -4.03 16.63
CA GLY A 97 -8.40 -5.27 15.96
C GLY A 97 -9.45 -6.37 16.12
N LEU A 98 -9.14 -7.58 15.63
CA LEU A 98 -10.02 -8.74 15.73
C LEU A 98 -10.39 -9.06 17.19
N GLU A 99 -9.48 -8.85 18.15
CA GLU A 99 -9.78 -9.01 19.58
C GLU A 99 -10.87 -8.06 20.07
N GLY A 100 -10.81 -6.80 19.64
CA GLY A 100 -11.79 -5.78 20.03
C GLY A 100 -13.17 -6.11 19.51
N HIS A 101 -13.26 -6.54 18.25
CA HIS A 101 -14.50 -6.99 17.65
C HIS A 101 -15.03 -8.28 18.30
N GLN A 102 -14.17 -9.23 18.63
CA GLN A 102 -14.55 -10.43 19.37
C GLN A 102 -15.14 -10.08 20.74
N ARG A 103 -14.46 -9.23 21.53
CA ARG A 103 -14.94 -8.79 22.85
C ARG A 103 -16.27 -8.06 22.76
N ALA A 104 -16.42 -7.14 21.79
CA ALA A 104 -17.66 -6.40 21.59
C ALA A 104 -18.84 -7.32 21.26
N VAL A 105 -18.62 -8.31 20.40
CA VAL A 105 -19.66 -9.27 19.98
C VAL A 105 -20.04 -10.24 21.13
N LEU A 106 -19.08 -10.65 21.97
CA LEU A 106 -19.34 -11.42 23.20
C LEU A 106 -20.14 -10.60 24.23
N ASP A 107 -19.84 -9.31 24.37
CA ASP A 107 -20.59 -8.40 25.25
C ASP A 107 -22.03 -8.19 24.76
N LEU A 108 -22.24 -8.07 23.45
CA LEU A 108 -23.58 -8.01 22.84
C LEU A 108 -24.34 -9.33 23.02
N GLN A 109 -23.66 -10.48 22.95
CA GLN A 109 -24.27 -11.78 23.25
C GLN A 109 -24.72 -11.88 24.71
N ARG A 110 -23.93 -11.35 25.64
CA ARG A 110 -24.31 -11.29 27.05
C ARG A 110 -25.57 -10.42 27.24
N GLN A 111 -25.61 -9.23 26.63
CA GLN A 111 -26.79 -8.36 26.65
C GLN A 111 -28.03 -9.04 26.06
N ALA A 112 -27.89 -9.72 24.92
CA ALA A 112 -28.98 -10.49 24.32
C ALA A 112 -29.53 -11.56 25.30
N ARG A 113 -28.65 -12.31 25.96
CA ARG A 113 -29.04 -13.33 26.97
C ARG A 113 -29.73 -12.71 28.18
N GLU A 114 -29.27 -11.56 28.66
CA GLU A 114 -29.91 -10.81 29.76
C GLU A 114 -31.34 -10.38 29.40
N GLN A 115 -31.62 -10.17 28.11
CA GLN A 115 -32.95 -9.85 27.57
C GLN A 115 -33.77 -11.11 27.17
N GLY A 116 -33.28 -12.32 27.46
CA GLY A 116 -33.95 -13.58 27.10
C GLY A 116 -33.84 -13.95 25.61
N MET A 117 -32.92 -13.34 24.89
CA MET A 117 -32.70 -13.55 23.45
C MET A 117 -31.50 -14.48 23.21
N THR A 118 -31.45 -15.07 22.03
CA THR A 118 -30.36 -15.94 21.55
C THR A 118 -29.75 -15.35 20.28
N VAL A 119 -28.42 -15.40 20.17
CA VAL A 119 -27.72 -15.00 18.94
C VAL A 119 -27.39 -16.25 18.13
N THR A 120 -27.77 -16.29 16.86
CA THR A 120 -27.47 -17.40 15.94
C THR A 120 -26.01 -17.33 15.46
N PRO A 121 -25.45 -18.42 14.89
CA PRO A 121 -24.11 -18.39 14.29
C PRO A 121 -23.92 -17.36 13.17
N ALA A 122 -25.00 -16.96 12.49
CA ALA A 122 -24.97 -15.91 11.47
C ALA A 122 -25.00 -14.49 12.07
N GLY A 123 -25.10 -14.35 13.40
CA GLY A 123 -25.20 -13.06 14.08
C GLY A 123 -26.62 -12.46 14.07
N GLN A 124 -27.66 -13.28 13.89
CA GLN A 124 -29.05 -12.84 14.01
C GLN A 124 -29.52 -12.98 15.46
N VAL A 125 -30.38 -12.07 15.92
CA VAL A 125 -30.92 -12.11 17.29
C VAL A 125 -32.33 -12.66 17.25
N THR A 126 -32.55 -13.80 17.90
CA THR A 126 -33.86 -14.47 17.97
C THR A 126 -34.35 -14.53 19.40
N TRP A 127 -35.67 -14.51 19.58
CA TRP A 127 -36.33 -14.64 20.87
C TRP A 127 -37.60 -15.47 20.74
N ASP A 128 -38.14 -15.92 21.85
CA ASP A 128 -39.42 -16.63 21.88
C ASP A 128 -40.57 -15.61 21.81
N ASP A 129 -41.33 -15.63 20.71
CA ASP A 129 -42.45 -14.74 20.44
C ASP A 129 -43.81 -15.41 20.69
N THR A 130 -43.83 -16.51 21.46
CA THR A 130 -45.04 -17.28 21.76
C THR A 130 -46.17 -16.38 22.32
N PRO A 131 -47.36 -16.32 21.66
CA PRO A 131 -48.45 -15.42 22.03
C PRO A 131 -48.89 -15.51 23.50
N GLY A 132 -48.70 -14.41 24.24
CA GLY A 132 -49.22 -14.21 25.59
C GLY A 132 -50.64 -13.64 25.61
N VAL A 133 -51.39 -13.94 26.67
CA VAL A 133 -52.81 -13.53 26.83
C VAL A 133 -52.99 -12.24 27.67
N SER A 134 -51.89 -11.56 28.02
CA SER A 134 -51.91 -10.41 28.93
C SER A 134 -52.16 -9.07 28.20
N PRO A 135 -52.89 -8.12 28.81
CA PRO A 135 -52.94 -6.74 28.33
C PRO A 135 -51.53 -6.14 28.22
N GLY A 136 -51.20 -5.52 27.07
CA GLY A 136 -49.87 -4.97 26.80
C GLY A 136 -48.88 -5.94 26.13
N TYR A 137 -49.29 -7.18 25.82
CA TYR A 137 -48.44 -8.17 25.13
C TYR A 137 -47.84 -7.65 23.81
N PHE A 138 -48.65 -6.97 22.99
CA PHE A 138 -48.19 -6.43 21.70
C PHE A 138 -47.21 -5.26 21.85
N ASP A 139 -47.36 -4.43 22.89
CA ASP A 139 -46.43 -3.32 23.17
C ASP A 139 -45.08 -3.87 23.66
N ALA A 140 -45.11 -4.86 24.57
CA ALA A 140 -43.90 -5.55 25.05
C ALA A 140 -43.18 -6.34 23.95
N LEU A 141 -43.92 -6.92 23.00
CA LEU A 141 -43.37 -7.54 21.79
C LEU A 141 -42.68 -6.52 20.89
N GLY A 142 -43.26 -5.32 20.73
CA GLY A 142 -42.67 -4.23 19.96
C GLY A 142 -41.35 -3.76 20.57
N GLU A 143 -41.30 -3.56 21.88
CA GLU A 143 -40.08 -3.20 22.60
C GLU A 143 -38.99 -4.30 22.49
N GLN A 144 -39.38 -5.58 22.60
CA GLN A 144 -38.43 -6.68 22.39
C GLN A 144 -37.90 -6.74 20.96
N ALA A 145 -38.75 -6.52 19.96
CA ALA A 145 -38.33 -6.47 18.55
C ALA A 145 -37.34 -5.33 18.31
N ASP A 146 -37.59 -4.14 18.86
CA ASP A 146 -36.69 -2.98 18.74
C ASP A 146 -35.32 -3.25 19.39
N ILE A 147 -35.30 -3.91 20.55
CA ILE A 147 -34.06 -4.31 21.23
C ILE A 147 -33.31 -5.36 20.41
N ALA A 148 -34.00 -6.38 19.89
CA ALA A 148 -33.41 -7.43 19.07
C ALA A 148 -32.79 -6.86 17.78
N ASP A 149 -33.53 -5.98 17.09
CA ASP A 149 -33.05 -5.27 15.89
C ASP A 149 -31.83 -4.40 16.20
N GLY A 150 -31.82 -3.73 17.36
CA GLY A 150 -30.72 -2.89 17.81
C GLY A 150 -29.45 -3.70 18.10
N LEU A 151 -29.58 -4.86 18.73
CA LEU A 151 -28.49 -5.78 19.00
C LEU A 151 -27.98 -6.42 17.71
N GLU A 152 -28.88 -6.89 16.84
CA GLU A 152 -28.52 -7.49 15.55
C GLU A 152 -27.74 -6.51 14.69
N LYS A 153 -28.19 -5.25 14.56
CA LYS A 153 -27.47 -4.23 13.79
C LYS A 153 -26.04 -3.99 14.29
N GLN A 154 -25.84 -3.98 15.61
CA GLN A 154 -24.52 -3.80 16.21
C GLN A 154 -23.63 -5.02 15.97
N ILE A 155 -24.16 -6.24 16.12
CA ILE A 155 -23.45 -7.48 15.80
C ILE A 155 -23.02 -7.48 14.33
N GLN A 156 -23.95 -7.20 13.40
CA GLN A 156 -23.65 -7.16 11.97
C GLN A 156 -22.66 -6.05 11.57
N ALA A 157 -22.61 -4.94 12.30
CA ALA A 157 -21.58 -3.91 12.10
C ALA A 157 -20.19 -4.45 12.45
N HIS A 158 -20.04 -5.15 13.58
CA HIS A 158 -18.77 -5.76 13.97
C HIS A 158 -18.36 -6.92 13.05
N LEU A 159 -19.29 -7.75 12.58
CA LEU A 159 -18.99 -8.82 11.63
C LEU A 159 -18.50 -8.29 10.27
N ARG A 160 -19.05 -7.16 9.80
CA ARG A 160 -18.57 -6.49 8.58
C ARG A 160 -17.16 -5.96 8.75
N GLN A 161 -16.87 -5.26 9.85
CA GLN A 161 -15.52 -4.76 10.13
C GLN A 161 -14.51 -5.91 10.29
N ALA A 162 -14.88 -6.99 10.99
CA ALA A 162 -14.05 -8.18 11.11
C ALA A 162 -13.82 -8.88 9.74
N THR A 163 -14.82 -8.86 8.85
CA THR A 163 -14.67 -9.35 7.47
C THR A 163 -13.69 -8.49 6.68
N GLU A 164 -13.78 -7.17 6.78
CA GLU A 164 -12.84 -6.25 6.12
C GLU A 164 -11.40 -6.52 6.57
N ILE A 165 -11.18 -6.70 7.88
CA ILE A 165 -9.88 -7.04 8.46
C ILE A 165 -9.40 -8.43 8.00
N ASP A 166 -10.24 -9.46 8.02
CA ASP A 166 -9.89 -10.83 7.56
C ASP A 166 -9.49 -10.84 6.07
N GLU A 167 -10.26 -10.14 5.23
CA GLU A 167 -9.94 -10.02 3.82
C GLU A 167 -8.67 -9.18 3.59
N GLU A 168 -8.46 -8.13 4.38
CA GLU A 168 -7.23 -7.31 4.33
C GLU A 168 -6.01 -8.12 4.80
N LEU A 169 -6.12 -8.92 5.86
CA LEU A 169 -5.11 -9.90 6.28
C LEU A 169 -4.81 -10.90 5.16
N ALA A 170 -5.83 -11.51 4.56
CA ALA A 170 -5.66 -12.51 3.50
C ALA A 170 -5.02 -11.93 2.23
N ARG A 171 -5.31 -10.66 1.90
CA ARG A 171 -4.66 -9.91 0.81
C ARG A 171 -3.24 -9.53 1.18
N ASN A 172 -3.05 -8.80 2.27
CA ASN A 172 -1.76 -8.25 2.66
C ASN A 172 -0.74 -9.34 3.02
N LEU A 173 -1.13 -10.48 3.57
CA LEU A 173 -0.18 -11.57 3.85
C LEU A 173 0.42 -12.19 2.58
N LYS A 174 -0.30 -12.15 1.46
CA LYS A 174 0.20 -12.65 0.17
C LYS A 174 1.00 -11.58 -0.59
N VAL A 175 0.60 -10.32 -0.43
CA VAL A 175 1.10 -9.16 -1.16
C VAL A 175 2.32 -8.52 -0.49
N VAL A 176 2.30 -8.38 0.84
CA VAL A 176 3.32 -7.64 1.62
C VAL A 176 4.57 -8.46 1.88
N PHE A 177 4.51 -9.79 1.82
CA PHE A 177 5.66 -10.67 2.14
C PHE A 177 6.17 -11.48 0.96
N GLY A 178 5.54 -11.30 -0.21
CA GLY A 178 5.79 -12.12 -1.38
C GLY A 178 5.36 -13.59 -1.23
N THR A 179 5.47 -14.32 -2.33
CA THR A 179 5.46 -15.77 -2.41
C THR A 179 6.90 -16.29 -2.46
N GLN A 180 7.08 -17.61 -2.34
CA GLN A 180 8.41 -18.26 -2.47
C GLN A 180 9.12 -17.90 -3.80
N ASP A 181 8.37 -17.50 -4.82
CA ASP A 181 8.86 -17.29 -6.18
C ASP A 181 9.10 -15.81 -6.55
N ASN A 182 8.76 -14.83 -5.70
CA ASN A 182 8.76 -13.39 -6.05
C ASN A 182 9.40 -12.47 -5.00
N PHE A 183 10.11 -13.03 -4.01
CA PHE A 183 10.72 -12.24 -2.95
C PHE A 183 11.89 -11.41 -3.50
N GLU A 184 11.62 -10.15 -3.82
CA GLU A 184 12.61 -9.18 -4.25
C GLU A 184 13.04 -8.24 -3.11
N THR A 185 14.32 -7.96 -3.08
CA THR A 185 14.99 -7.19 -2.03
C THR A 185 15.15 -5.75 -2.50
N GLU A 186 15.41 -4.78 -1.61
CA GLU A 186 15.62 -3.37 -1.99
C GLU A 186 16.79 -3.13 -2.96
N ASP A 187 17.48 -4.19 -3.42
CA ASP A 187 18.49 -4.16 -4.47
C ASP A 187 17.89 -3.82 -5.85
N ARG A 188 17.75 -2.53 -6.11
CA ARG A 188 17.27 -1.97 -7.38
C ARG A 188 18.33 -1.88 -8.48
N ARG A 189 19.43 -2.62 -8.37
CA ARG A 189 20.49 -2.57 -9.39
C ARG A 189 19.99 -3.16 -10.71
N TYR A 190 20.06 -2.36 -11.76
CA TYR A 190 19.65 -2.76 -13.10
C TYR A 190 20.53 -3.88 -13.67
N GLY A 191 19.89 -4.92 -14.20
CA GLY A 191 20.54 -5.96 -15.02
C GLY A 191 21.57 -6.82 -14.30
N VAL A 192 21.41 -7.03 -12.99
CA VAL A 192 22.31 -7.87 -12.18
C VAL A 192 21.92 -9.35 -12.18
N LEU A 193 20.72 -9.69 -12.68
CA LEU A 193 20.25 -11.05 -12.87
C LEU A 193 20.01 -11.39 -14.34
N PRO A 194 20.20 -12.67 -14.74
CA PRO A 194 19.66 -13.15 -16.00
C PRO A 194 18.12 -13.27 -15.91
N PRO A 195 17.37 -12.90 -16.96
CA PRO A 195 15.92 -13.05 -16.97
C PRO A 195 15.50 -14.51 -17.08
N THR A 196 14.45 -14.88 -16.34
CA THR A 196 13.78 -16.18 -16.37
C THR A 196 12.65 -16.21 -17.42
N GLU A 197 12.02 -17.37 -17.59
CA GLU A 197 10.83 -17.49 -18.45
C GLU A 197 9.59 -16.84 -17.81
N HIS A 198 9.53 -16.73 -16.48
CA HIS A 198 8.49 -15.99 -15.79
C HIS A 198 8.60 -14.49 -16.11
N ASP A 199 9.79 -13.91 -16.01
CA ASP A 199 10.05 -12.49 -16.33
C ASP A 199 9.66 -12.14 -17.78
N ARG A 200 9.90 -13.07 -18.72
CA ARG A 200 9.48 -12.90 -20.12
C ARG A 200 7.95 -12.86 -20.26
N ARG A 201 7.22 -13.67 -19.49
CA ARG A 201 5.75 -13.65 -19.49
C ARG A 201 5.22 -12.34 -18.92
N VAL A 202 5.74 -11.91 -17.78
CA VAL A 202 5.37 -10.63 -17.13
C VAL A 202 5.62 -9.46 -18.08
N TRP A 203 6.82 -9.39 -18.68
CA TRP A 203 7.16 -8.35 -19.66
C TRP A 203 6.21 -8.34 -20.87
N ASN A 204 5.89 -9.51 -21.44
CA ASN A 204 4.95 -9.62 -22.56
C ASN A 204 3.52 -9.20 -22.16
N GLN A 205 3.09 -9.55 -20.95
CA GLN A 205 1.79 -9.17 -20.42
C GLN A 205 1.69 -7.65 -20.21
N LEU A 206 2.71 -7.01 -19.64
CA LEU A 206 2.76 -5.56 -19.49
C LEU A 206 2.75 -4.81 -20.84
N HIS A 207 3.42 -5.36 -21.86
CA HIS A 207 3.34 -4.78 -23.20
C HIS A 207 1.91 -4.85 -23.77
N ASN A 208 1.16 -5.91 -23.49
CA ASN A 208 -0.26 -5.99 -23.84
C ASN A 208 -1.12 -5.00 -23.02
N VAL A 209 -0.78 -4.76 -21.76
CA VAL A 209 -1.44 -3.73 -20.92
C VAL A 209 -1.29 -2.34 -21.52
N VAL A 210 -0.08 -1.96 -21.94
CA VAL A 210 0.17 -0.70 -22.64
C VAL A 210 -0.77 -0.58 -23.85
N LEU A 211 -0.73 -1.56 -24.75
CA LEU A 211 -1.39 -1.49 -26.05
C LEU A 211 -2.92 -1.64 -25.97
N LEU A 212 -3.43 -2.50 -25.09
CA LEU A 212 -4.86 -2.89 -25.06
C LEU A 212 -5.61 -2.34 -23.86
N GLY A 213 -4.95 -2.13 -22.73
CA GLY A 213 -5.55 -1.63 -21.51
C GLY A 213 -5.55 -0.09 -21.48
N LEU A 214 -4.37 0.50 -21.37
CA LEU A 214 -4.24 1.93 -21.08
C LEU A 214 -4.63 2.80 -22.27
N VAL A 215 -4.09 2.53 -23.48
CA VAL A 215 -4.42 3.30 -24.69
C VAL A 215 -5.91 3.25 -25.02
N LYS A 216 -6.55 2.08 -24.95
CA LYS A 216 -7.98 1.96 -25.30
C LYS A 216 -8.90 2.72 -24.33
N GLN A 217 -8.44 2.91 -23.10
CA GLN A 217 -9.19 3.65 -22.08
C GLN A 217 -8.87 5.15 -22.10
N GLY A 218 -7.92 5.58 -22.94
CA GLY A 218 -7.47 6.96 -23.05
C GLY A 218 -6.61 7.39 -21.87
N ASN A 219 -5.84 6.45 -21.30
CA ASN A 219 -4.80 6.71 -20.31
C ASN A 219 -3.44 6.75 -21.03
N ASP A 220 -3.26 7.76 -21.89
CA ASP A 220 -2.16 7.81 -22.84
C ASP A 220 -0.83 8.10 -22.15
N HIS A 221 -0.82 8.92 -21.09
CA HIS A 221 0.39 9.19 -20.32
C HIS A 221 0.86 7.95 -19.56
N ALA A 222 -0.07 7.21 -18.95
CA ALA A 222 0.25 5.97 -18.25
C ALA A 222 0.81 4.92 -19.22
N ALA A 223 0.19 4.79 -20.41
CA ALA A 223 0.67 3.88 -21.46
C ALA A 223 2.09 4.24 -21.90
N TRP A 224 2.35 5.53 -22.13
CA TRP A 224 3.66 6.01 -22.58
C TRP A 224 4.76 5.78 -21.54
N LEU A 225 4.51 6.10 -20.26
CA LEU A 225 5.48 5.91 -19.19
C LEU A 225 5.77 4.43 -18.93
N LEU A 226 4.74 3.58 -18.95
CA LEU A 226 4.92 2.14 -18.83
C LEU A 226 5.68 1.58 -20.03
N GLN A 227 5.42 2.06 -21.25
CA GLN A 227 6.21 1.67 -22.42
C GLN A 227 7.68 2.08 -22.27
N HIS A 228 7.95 3.29 -21.78
CA HIS A 228 9.30 3.77 -21.53
C HIS A 228 10.05 2.92 -20.48
N TYR A 229 9.35 2.50 -19.42
CA TYR A 229 9.87 1.53 -18.46
C TYR A 229 10.31 0.22 -19.15
N LEU A 230 9.44 -0.33 -20.01
CA LEU A 230 9.65 -1.60 -20.71
C LEU A 230 10.72 -1.53 -21.82
N ASP A 231 10.94 -0.36 -22.40
CA ASP A 231 12.02 -0.12 -23.38
C ASP A 231 13.41 -0.23 -22.72
N GLY A 232 13.48 -0.05 -21.40
CA GLY A 232 14.63 -0.42 -20.58
C GLY A 232 15.83 0.51 -20.68
N ASP A 233 15.71 1.68 -21.33
CA ASP A 233 16.84 2.60 -21.49
C ASP A 233 17.15 3.42 -20.23
N GLY A 234 16.17 3.59 -19.34
CA GLY A 234 16.29 4.28 -18.06
C GLY A 234 16.52 5.79 -18.20
N LYS A 235 16.29 6.38 -19.38
CA LYS A 235 16.45 7.82 -19.58
C LYS A 235 15.44 8.58 -18.76
N THR A 236 15.88 9.70 -18.19
CA THR A 236 14.98 10.64 -17.52
C THR A 236 13.92 11.13 -18.50
N VAL A 237 12.68 11.15 -18.03
CA VAL A 237 11.52 11.60 -18.79
C VAL A 237 11.08 12.98 -18.30
N GLU A 238 10.75 13.86 -19.24
CA GLU A 238 10.15 15.16 -18.93
C GLU A 238 8.62 15.04 -18.92
N ALA A 239 8.00 15.30 -17.77
CA ALA A 239 6.55 15.27 -17.62
C ALA A 239 5.91 16.60 -18.07
N PRO A 240 4.76 16.56 -18.76
CA PRO A 240 4.05 17.77 -19.17
C PRO A 240 3.28 18.36 -17.98
N VAL A 241 3.97 19.15 -17.14
CA VAL A 241 3.40 19.72 -15.91
C VAL A 241 2.18 20.62 -16.19
N GLN A 242 2.13 21.25 -17.37
CA GLN A 242 0.97 22.05 -17.75
C GLN A 242 -0.28 21.17 -17.91
N ASP A 243 -0.16 20.04 -18.60
CA ASP A 243 -1.25 19.07 -18.78
C ASP A 243 -1.69 18.51 -17.42
N MET A 244 -0.73 18.20 -16.53
CA MET A 244 -1.03 17.79 -15.15
C MET A 244 -1.87 18.82 -14.38
N LEU A 245 -1.55 20.12 -14.50
CA LEU A 245 -2.33 21.19 -13.88
C LEU A 245 -3.71 21.36 -14.51
N ASP A 246 -3.82 21.08 -15.81
CA ASP A 246 -5.05 21.21 -16.58
C ASP A 246 -6.01 20.04 -16.29
N ASP A 247 -5.47 18.82 -16.17
CA ASP A 247 -6.19 17.57 -15.94
C ASP A 247 -6.55 17.29 -14.48
N MET A 248 -5.78 17.85 -13.53
CA MET A 248 -5.99 17.63 -12.08
C MET A 248 -6.37 18.93 -11.36
N PRO A 249 -7.67 19.28 -11.31
CA PRO A 249 -8.18 20.36 -10.48
C PRO A 249 -7.69 20.33 -9.03
N SER A 250 -7.59 19.15 -8.42
CA SER A 250 -7.09 18.97 -7.06
C SER A 250 -5.63 19.43 -6.92
N PHE A 251 -4.78 19.14 -7.90
CA PHE A 251 -3.38 19.57 -7.93
C PHE A 251 -3.27 21.08 -8.15
N ARG A 252 -4.08 21.64 -9.05
CA ARG A 252 -4.14 23.09 -9.28
C ARG A 252 -4.51 23.86 -8.01
N GLU A 253 -5.47 23.36 -7.24
CA GLU A 253 -5.85 23.94 -5.94
C GLU A 253 -4.70 23.87 -4.92
N GLN A 254 -3.95 22.78 -4.89
CA GLN A 254 -2.79 22.65 -4.00
C GLN A 254 -1.70 23.65 -4.37
N VAL A 255 -1.43 23.83 -5.67
CA VAL A 255 -0.51 24.87 -6.16
C VAL A 255 -1.01 26.26 -5.78
N ALA A 256 -2.29 26.57 -5.98
CA ALA A 256 -2.86 27.87 -5.59
C ALA A 256 -2.73 28.15 -4.08
N LYS A 257 -2.93 27.13 -3.23
CA LYS A 257 -2.67 27.25 -1.79
C LYS A 257 -1.20 27.53 -1.48
N SER A 258 -0.28 26.81 -2.13
CA SER A 258 1.16 27.05 -1.98
C SER A 258 1.56 28.46 -2.42
N VAL A 259 0.98 28.99 -3.51
CA VAL A 259 1.20 30.37 -3.96
C VAL A 259 0.69 31.38 -2.93
N ALA A 260 -0.51 31.16 -2.37
CA ALA A 260 -1.06 32.04 -1.33
C ALA A 260 -0.19 32.05 -0.05
N GLU A 261 0.40 30.91 0.33
CA GLU A 261 1.35 30.87 1.45
C GLU A 261 2.64 31.63 1.14
N VAL A 262 3.17 31.51 -0.08
CA VAL A 262 4.32 32.32 -0.54
C VAL A 262 3.99 33.82 -0.49
N GLY A 263 2.75 34.20 -0.83
CA GLY A 263 2.25 35.57 -0.78
C GLY A 263 2.29 36.23 0.60
N LYS A 264 2.35 35.45 1.68
CA LYS A 264 2.52 35.97 3.05
C LYS A 264 3.98 36.27 3.40
N GLY A 265 4.91 35.81 2.57
CA GLY A 265 6.35 35.99 2.75
C GLY A 265 6.87 37.37 2.32
N PRO A 266 8.15 37.66 2.63
CA PRO A 266 8.81 38.85 2.12
C PRO A 266 8.99 38.80 0.60
N ASP A 267 9.18 39.97 -0.01
CA ASP A 267 9.53 40.08 -1.43
C ASP A 267 10.92 39.49 -1.73
N GLY A 268 11.11 39.09 -2.99
CA GLY A 268 12.34 38.50 -3.50
C GLY A 268 12.19 37.05 -3.99
N PRO A 269 13.30 36.40 -4.35
CA PRO A 269 13.29 35.05 -4.88
C PRO A 269 12.90 34.03 -3.82
N PHE A 270 12.12 33.03 -4.22
CA PHE A 270 11.71 31.94 -3.35
C PHE A 270 11.82 30.58 -4.03
N THR A 271 11.92 29.55 -3.21
CA THR A 271 11.77 28.16 -3.61
C THR A 271 11.12 27.43 -2.44
N THR A 272 9.98 26.79 -2.68
CA THR A 272 9.33 25.99 -1.63
C THR A 272 10.06 24.66 -1.45
N GLY A 273 9.81 24.02 -0.31
CA GLY A 273 10.16 22.61 -0.15
C GLY A 273 9.40 21.72 -1.15
N TRP A 274 9.88 20.49 -1.32
CA TRP A 274 9.15 19.46 -2.06
C TRP A 274 7.96 18.97 -1.25
N THR A 275 6.79 19.02 -1.85
CA THR A 275 5.54 18.54 -1.27
C THR A 275 5.06 17.32 -2.06
N THR A 276 4.72 16.25 -1.36
CA THR A 276 4.10 15.07 -1.98
C THR A 276 2.62 15.32 -2.23
N THR A 277 2.16 14.92 -3.40
CA THR A 277 0.75 14.99 -3.81
C THR A 277 0.37 13.77 -4.64
N ALA A 278 -0.93 13.56 -4.84
CA ALA A 278 -1.49 12.45 -5.60
C ALA A 278 -2.76 12.90 -6.34
N PRO A 279 -3.09 12.31 -7.50
CA PRO A 279 -4.37 12.54 -8.17
C PRO A 279 -5.55 12.09 -7.29
N ASP A 280 -6.61 12.91 -7.26
CA ASP A 280 -7.85 12.60 -6.54
C ASP A 280 -8.88 12.07 -7.54
N LEU A 281 -9.03 10.75 -7.63
CA LEU A 281 -9.94 10.08 -8.57
C LEU A 281 -11.41 10.52 -8.44
N ARG A 282 -11.83 11.07 -7.28
CA ARG A 282 -13.20 11.57 -7.10
C ARG A 282 -13.38 12.97 -7.65
N ARG A 283 -12.31 13.78 -7.69
CA ARG A 283 -12.36 15.20 -8.03
C ARG A 283 -11.80 15.52 -9.41
N ASP A 284 -10.83 14.73 -9.87
CA ASP A 284 -10.06 15.01 -11.08
C ASP A 284 -10.61 14.30 -12.34
N GLY A 285 -11.61 13.43 -12.16
CA GLY A 285 -12.28 12.74 -13.26
C GLY A 285 -11.32 11.91 -14.11
N LYS A 286 -11.55 11.88 -15.43
CA LYS A 286 -10.77 11.05 -16.35
C LYS A 286 -9.31 11.50 -16.49
N GLY A 287 -9.05 12.81 -16.45
CA GLY A 287 -7.67 13.35 -16.49
C GLY A 287 -6.86 12.89 -15.28
N GLY A 288 -7.44 12.99 -14.08
CA GLY A 288 -6.81 12.45 -12.87
C GLY A 288 -6.61 10.93 -12.88
N GLN A 289 -7.48 10.18 -13.56
CA GLN A 289 -7.32 8.72 -13.71
C GLN A 289 -6.07 8.36 -14.51
N ASP A 290 -5.76 9.06 -15.60
CA ASP A 290 -4.54 8.82 -16.38
C ASP A 290 -3.28 9.11 -15.53
N TRP A 291 -3.28 10.23 -14.82
CA TRP A 291 -2.18 10.59 -13.92
C TRP A 291 -2.06 9.65 -12.70
N TYR A 292 -3.18 9.09 -12.24
CA TYR A 292 -3.20 8.08 -11.18
C TYR A 292 -2.48 6.81 -11.63
N TYR A 293 -2.80 6.30 -12.82
CA TYR A 293 -2.10 5.14 -13.39
C TYR A 293 -0.67 5.46 -13.83
N SER A 294 -0.35 6.73 -14.09
CA SER A 294 0.99 7.18 -14.44
C SER A 294 1.93 7.22 -13.23
N PHE A 295 1.54 7.87 -12.14
CA PHE A 295 2.47 8.15 -11.04
C PHE A 295 2.02 7.63 -9.68
N ASN A 296 0.72 7.39 -9.48
CA ASN A 296 0.04 7.21 -8.19
C ASN A 296 0.22 8.42 -7.24
N HIS A 297 1.45 8.87 -7.01
CA HIS A 297 1.84 10.09 -6.33
C HIS A 297 3.11 10.69 -6.96
N PHE A 298 3.33 11.99 -6.75
CA PHE A 298 4.53 12.69 -7.21
C PHE A 298 4.88 13.84 -6.25
N GLN A 299 6.06 14.42 -6.40
CA GLN A 299 6.47 15.59 -5.63
C GLN A 299 6.45 16.83 -6.50
N TYR A 300 6.02 17.96 -5.94
CA TYR A 300 6.09 19.26 -6.59
C TYR A 300 6.72 20.32 -5.69
N ARG A 301 7.20 21.40 -6.29
CA ARG A 301 7.59 22.64 -5.61
C ARG A 301 7.30 23.85 -6.48
N LEU A 302 7.29 25.03 -5.87
CA LEU A 302 7.21 26.30 -6.57
C LEU A 302 8.58 26.99 -6.53
N VAL A 303 8.98 27.55 -7.65
CA VAL A 303 10.18 28.37 -7.81
C VAL A 303 9.76 29.67 -8.47
N GLY A 304 10.24 30.81 -7.97
CA GLY A 304 9.79 32.09 -8.48
C GLY A 304 10.31 33.29 -7.72
N GLU A 305 9.64 34.42 -7.92
CA GLU A 305 9.92 35.69 -7.27
C GLU A 305 8.60 36.37 -6.84
N LYS A 306 8.62 36.99 -5.66
CA LYS A 306 7.50 37.77 -5.13
C LYS A 306 7.81 39.26 -5.18
N HIS A 307 6.85 40.04 -5.69
CA HIS A 307 6.90 41.49 -5.81
C HIS A 307 5.59 42.09 -5.29
N GLY A 308 5.57 42.56 -4.04
CA GLY A 308 4.36 43.12 -3.43
C GLY A 308 3.23 42.08 -3.31
N ASP A 309 2.12 42.33 -4.01
CA ASP A 309 0.94 41.46 -4.12
C ASP A 309 1.01 40.52 -5.34
N GLN A 310 2.12 40.51 -6.08
CA GLN A 310 2.31 39.64 -7.23
C GLN A 310 3.35 38.55 -6.94
N VAL A 311 3.06 37.33 -7.38
CA VAL A 311 3.97 36.18 -7.34
C VAL A 311 4.13 35.64 -8.76
N ASP A 312 5.35 35.75 -9.30
CA ASP A 312 5.75 35.12 -10.55
C ASP A 312 6.42 33.79 -10.24
N TYR A 313 5.93 32.69 -10.80
CA TYR A 313 6.36 31.34 -10.42
C TYR A 313 6.24 30.33 -11.56
N HIS A 314 6.98 29.23 -11.45
CA HIS A 314 6.70 28.00 -12.18
C HIS A 314 6.61 26.83 -11.20
N VAL A 315 5.93 25.78 -11.63
CA VAL A 315 5.75 24.54 -10.86
C VAL A 315 6.77 23.54 -11.37
N GLU A 316 7.61 23.03 -10.49
CA GLU A 316 8.51 21.91 -10.81
C GLU A 316 7.97 20.64 -10.19
N ILE A 317 8.08 19.51 -10.90
CA ILE A 317 7.75 18.19 -10.37
C ILE A 317 8.97 17.26 -10.41
N ARG A 318 8.94 16.23 -9.57
CA ARG A 318 9.81 15.07 -9.68
C ARG A 318 9.13 13.80 -9.18
N LYS A 319 9.49 12.67 -9.78
CA LYS A 319 9.10 11.31 -9.35
C LYS A 319 10.17 10.32 -9.78
N ARG A 320 10.51 9.37 -8.92
CA ARG A 320 11.18 8.14 -9.37
C ARG A 320 10.10 7.22 -9.92
N TYR A 321 10.16 6.85 -11.19
CA TYR A 321 9.28 5.84 -11.77
C TYR A 321 9.87 4.47 -11.46
N ASP A 322 9.28 3.84 -10.46
CA ASP A 322 9.70 2.58 -9.86
C ASP A 322 8.47 1.77 -9.44
N TRP A 323 8.63 0.46 -9.38
CA TRP A 323 7.59 -0.46 -8.94
C TRP A 323 7.86 -0.93 -7.52
N GLY A 324 6.78 -1.16 -6.78
CA GLY A 324 6.87 -1.62 -5.41
C GLY A 324 7.41 -3.03 -5.30
N ILE A 325 8.28 -3.23 -4.32
CA ILE A 325 8.61 -4.55 -3.81
C ILE A 325 7.96 -4.73 -2.42
N PRO A 326 7.66 -5.98 -2.01
CA PRO A 326 6.97 -6.25 -0.75
C PRO A 326 7.66 -5.61 0.47
N SER A 327 9.00 -5.55 0.45
CA SER A 327 9.84 -4.99 1.52
C SER A 327 9.72 -3.47 1.67
N GLU A 328 9.20 -2.79 0.65
CA GLU A 328 8.85 -1.37 0.68
C GLU A 328 7.38 -1.12 1.08
N HIS A 329 6.64 -2.18 1.43
CA HIS A 329 5.21 -2.16 1.82
C HIS A 329 4.30 -1.49 0.79
N ARG A 330 4.65 -1.59 -0.49
CA ARG A 330 3.83 -1.07 -1.58
C ARG A 330 2.83 -2.15 -2.01
N ARG A 331 1.53 -1.86 -1.89
CA ARG A 331 0.44 -2.78 -2.27
C ARG A 331 0.45 -3.02 -3.78
N ASP A 332 0.02 -4.21 -4.20
CA ASP A 332 -0.19 -4.54 -5.61
C ASP A 332 -1.24 -3.65 -6.27
N LEU A 333 -1.24 -3.62 -7.61
CA LEU A 333 -2.32 -3.01 -8.38
C LEU A 333 -3.59 -3.86 -8.19
N GLU A 334 -4.56 -3.37 -7.42
CA GLU A 334 -5.78 -4.13 -7.10
C GLU A 334 -6.59 -4.53 -8.36
N LYS A 335 -7.18 -5.74 -8.24
CA LYS A 335 -8.00 -6.49 -9.21
C LYS A 335 -9.23 -5.75 -9.76
N ASP A 336 -9.64 -4.66 -9.13
CA ASP A 336 -10.80 -3.87 -9.54
C ASP A 336 -10.46 -2.74 -10.53
N SER A 337 -9.25 -2.72 -11.09
CA SER A 337 -8.95 -1.84 -12.20
C SER A 337 -9.79 -2.27 -13.43
N PRO A 338 -10.72 -1.44 -13.93
CA PRO A 338 -11.47 -1.73 -15.16
C PRO A 338 -10.57 -1.81 -16.40
N VAL A 339 -9.25 -1.60 -16.24
CA VAL A 339 -8.20 -1.59 -17.26
C VAL A 339 -7.54 -2.96 -17.45
N LEU A 340 -7.47 -3.78 -16.40
CA LEU A 340 -6.59 -4.96 -16.33
C LEU A 340 -7.38 -6.21 -15.91
N ASP A 341 -7.71 -7.10 -16.85
CA ASP A 341 -8.20 -8.47 -16.57
C ASP A 341 -7.03 -9.42 -16.24
N VAL A 342 -5.93 -8.87 -15.73
CA VAL A 342 -4.67 -9.58 -15.46
C VAL A 342 -4.12 -9.09 -14.13
N ASP A 343 -4.00 -10.02 -13.17
CA ASP A 343 -3.37 -9.76 -11.87
C ASP A 343 -1.84 -9.61 -12.08
N PHE A 344 -1.27 -8.49 -11.65
CA PHE A 344 0.17 -8.29 -11.58
C PHE A 344 0.59 -7.98 -10.15
N GLU A 345 1.56 -8.75 -9.65
CA GLU A 345 2.26 -8.40 -8.43
C GLU A 345 3.30 -7.32 -8.77
N GLN A 346 3.37 -6.23 -7.99
CA GLN A 346 4.33 -5.16 -8.29
C GLN A 346 5.79 -5.65 -8.18
N ALA A 347 6.02 -6.66 -7.35
CA ALA A 347 7.31 -7.33 -7.20
C ALA A 347 7.83 -7.91 -8.52
N ASP A 348 6.95 -8.59 -9.28
CA ASP A 348 7.27 -9.17 -10.58
C ASP A 348 7.65 -8.08 -11.59
N ILE A 349 6.95 -6.94 -11.54
CA ILE A 349 7.24 -5.79 -12.40
C ILE A 349 8.59 -5.17 -12.01
N ALA A 350 8.86 -5.03 -10.71
CA ALA A 350 10.12 -4.51 -10.20
C ALA A 350 11.32 -5.41 -10.56
N HIS A 351 11.15 -6.74 -10.51
CA HIS A 351 12.18 -7.70 -10.89
C HIS A 351 12.64 -7.57 -12.35
N LEU A 352 11.79 -7.01 -13.24
CA LEU A 352 12.20 -6.69 -14.61
C LEU A 352 13.36 -5.69 -14.66
N ASN A 353 13.46 -4.76 -13.70
CA ASN A 353 14.62 -3.88 -13.57
C ASN A 353 15.89 -4.66 -13.19
N THR A 354 15.80 -5.53 -12.19
CA THR A 354 16.91 -6.37 -11.71
C THR A 354 17.41 -7.33 -12.79
N THR A 355 16.51 -7.84 -13.64
CA THR A 355 16.86 -8.74 -14.76
C THR A 355 17.24 -8.01 -16.06
N GLY A 356 17.16 -6.69 -16.07
CA GLY A 356 17.49 -5.84 -17.23
C GLY A 356 16.44 -5.86 -18.35
N LYS A 357 15.25 -6.42 -18.10
CA LYS A 357 14.12 -6.46 -19.04
C LYS A 357 13.34 -5.16 -19.13
N ALA A 358 13.33 -4.39 -18.05
CA ALA A 358 12.79 -3.05 -17.97
C ALA A 358 13.75 -2.20 -17.13
N ARG A 359 13.54 -0.88 -17.01
CA ARG A 359 14.47 -0.04 -16.24
C ARG A 359 13.76 1.10 -15.54
N ASP A 360 13.98 1.19 -14.23
CA ASP A 360 13.54 2.34 -13.44
C ASP A 360 14.18 3.64 -13.97
N PHE A 361 13.41 4.73 -13.97
CA PHE A 361 13.86 6.02 -14.48
C PHE A 361 13.35 7.17 -13.61
N ASP A 362 13.96 8.33 -13.79
CA ASP A 362 13.51 9.56 -13.14
C ASP A 362 12.55 10.31 -14.05
N VAL A 363 11.54 10.91 -13.45
CA VAL A 363 10.63 11.83 -14.09
C VAL A 363 10.85 13.20 -13.45
N ILE A 364 11.07 14.20 -14.28
CA ILE A 364 11.16 15.60 -13.88
C ILE A 364 10.24 16.42 -14.76
N GLY A 365 9.85 17.61 -14.32
CA GLY A 365 9.10 18.50 -15.21
C GLY A 365 9.04 19.90 -14.66
N SER A 366 8.79 20.86 -15.54
CA SER A 366 8.53 22.25 -15.16
C SER A 366 7.33 22.77 -15.95
N SER A 367 6.46 23.52 -15.29
CA SER A 367 5.49 24.34 -16.00
C SER A 367 6.19 25.52 -16.68
N GLY A 368 5.50 26.17 -17.61
CA GLY A 368 5.86 27.53 -18.01
C GLY A 368 5.71 28.52 -16.85
N PRO A 369 6.26 29.74 -16.98
CA PRO A 369 6.07 30.80 -15.99
C PRO A 369 4.61 31.21 -15.89
N LYS A 370 4.18 31.54 -14.67
CA LYS A 370 2.83 31.95 -14.29
C LYS A 370 2.92 33.14 -13.35
N THR A 371 1.85 33.90 -13.28
CA THR A 371 1.72 35.04 -12.37
C THR A 371 0.42 34.91 -11.60
N ALA A 372 0.46 35.19 -10.30
CA ALA A 372 -0.71 35.25 -9.44
C ALA A 372 -0.69 36.53 -8.60
N THR A 373 -1.87 37.09 -8.36
CA THR A 373 -2.08 38.14 -7.35
C THR A 373 -2.51 37.48 -6.05
N VAL A 374 -1.84 37.78 -4.94
CA VAL A 374 -1.95 37.09 -3.63
C VAL A 374 -2.40 37.99 -2.49
#